data_AF-A0A845CKT5-F1
#
_entry.id   AF-A0A845CKT5-F1
#
_cell.length_a   1.000
_cell.length_b   1.000
_cell.length_c   1.000
_cell.angle_alpha   90.00
_cell.angle_beta   90.00
_cell.angle_gamma   90.00
#
_symmetry.space_group_name_H-M   'P 1'
#
loop_
_entity.id
_entity.type
_entity.pdbx_description
1 polymer ?
#
loop_
_entity_poly.entity_id
_entity_poly.type
_entity_poly.pdbx_seq_one_letter_code
_entity_poly.pdbx_strand_id
1 'polypeptide(L)' 'MDIEDYATELIEKLAPDARALACEDEMRHVLTIIREGSSADRQADHFRLCRLNGDSREEAMRSVVDMVLAETREGVF' A
#
# COMPACT_ATOMS: atom_id res chain seq x y z
N MET A 1 -9.55 -17.54 10.67
CA MET A 1 -8.28 -16.81 10.76
C MET A 1 -8.04 -16.18 9.41
N ASP A 2 -8.30 -14.89 9.31
CA ASP A 2 -8.01 -14.09 8.13
C ASP A 2 -6.67 -13.35 8.29
N ILE A 3 -6.32 -12.50 7.33
CA ILE A 3 -5.06 -11.74 7.36
C ILE A 3 -5.02 -10.71 8.49
N GLU A 4 -6.17 -10.18 8.93
CA GLU A 4 -6.26 -9.21 10.03
C GLU A 4 -5.97 -9.90 11.37
N ASP A 5 -6.46 -11.13 11.55
CA ASP A 5 -6.16 -11.96 12.72
C ASP A 5 -4.64 -12.21 12.86
N TYR A 6 -3.98 -12.64 11.77
CA TYR A 6 -2.54 -12.89 11.77
C TYR A 6 -1.72 -11.62 11.99
N ALA A 7 -2.12 -10.50 11.37
CA ALA A 7 -1.45 -9.22 11.55
C ALA A 7 -1.53 -8.73 12.99
N THR A 8 -2.71 -8.85 13.62
CA THR A 8 -2.92 -8.48 15.02
C THR A 8 -2.05 -9.32 15.95
N GLU A 9 -1.98 -10.64 15.73
CA GLU A 9 -1.11 -11.52 16.51
C GLU A 9 0.38 -11.13 16.38
N LEU A 10 0.84 -10.77 15.18
CA LEU A 10 2.21 -10.33 14.96
C LEU A 10 2.51 -8.98 15.63
N ILE A 11 1.58 -8.03 15.55
CA ILE A 11 1.69 -6.72 16.21
C ILE A 11 1.85 -6.90 17.72
N GLU A 12 1.07 -7.78 18.34
CA GLU A 12 1.17 -8.06 19.78
C GLU A 12 2.51 -8.71 20.14
N LYS A 13 2.95 -9.70 19.34
CA LYS A 13 4.23 -10.39 19.56
C LYS A 13 5.44 -9.46 19.42
N LEU A 14 5.40 -8.52 18.49
CA LEU A 14 6.49 -7.58 18.19
C LEU A 14 6.39 -6.25 18.95
N ALA A 15 5.37 -6.07 19.79
CA ALA A 15 5.16 -4.85 20.57
C ALA A 15 6.37 -4.42 21.42
N PRO A 16 7.15 -5.32 22.05
CA PRO A 16 8.37 -4.92 22.77
C PRO A 16 9.45 -4.35 21.84
N ASP A 17 9.65 -4.96 20.68
CA ASP A 17 10.66 -4.53 19.70
C ASP A 17 10.26 -3.21 19.05
N ALA A 18 8.99 -3.05 18.68
CA ALA A 18 8.48 -1.80 18.14
C ALA A 18 8.62 -0.63 19.12
N ARG A 19 8.36 -0.86 20.42
CA ARG A 19 8.65 0.11 21.49
C ARG A 19 10.13 0.45 21.60
N ALA A 20 11.00 -0.55 21.51
CA ALA A 20 12.44 -0.34 21.58
C ALA A 20 12.97 0.48 20.39
N LEU A 21 12.31 0.37 19.23
CA LEU A 21 12.62 1.09 17.99
C LEU A 21 11.81 2.38 17.80
N ALA A 22 10.87 2.68 18.71
CA ALA A 22 9.92 3.80 18.61
C ALA A 22 9.14 3.81 17.27
N CYS A 23 8.69 2.64 16.82
CA CYS A 23 7.97 2.48 15.55
C CYS A 23 6.60 1.78 15.70
N GLU A 24 5.94 1.94 16.86
CA GLU A 24 4.64 1.32 17.11
C GLU A 24 3.54 1.84 16.18
N ASP A 25 3.62 3.11 15.77
CA ASP A 25 2.59 3.72 14.93
C ASP A 25 2.70 3.21 13.49
N GLU A 26 3.91 3.09 12.96
CA GLU A 26 4.20 2.45 11.67
C GLU A 26 3.77 0.99 11.68
N MET A 27 4.02 0.27 12.78
CA MET A 27 3.58 -1.12 12.92
C MET A 27 2.05 -1.24 12.93
N ARG A 28 1.34 -0.33 13.62
CA ARG A 28 -0.14 -0.32 13.61
C ARG A 28 -0.72 0.04 12.25
N HIS A 29 0.00 0.78 11.42
CA HIS A 29 -0.43 1.16 10.08
C HIS A 29 -0.70 -0.05 9.16
N VAL A 30 -0.15 -1.23 9.48
CA VAL A 30 -0.48 -2.49 8.79
C VAL A 30 -2.00 -2.76 8.79
N LEU A 31 -2.70 -2.44 9.87
CA LEU A 31 -4.16 -2.63 9.95
C LEU A 31 -4.91 -1.67 9.01
N THR A 32 -4.40 -0.45 8.82
CA THR A 32 -4.93 0.48 7.82
C THR A 32 -4.75 -0.09 6.41
N ILE A 33 -3.56 -0.61 6.08
CA ILE A 33 -3.29 -1.22 4.77
C ILE A 33 -4.24 -2.40 4.50
N ILE A 34 -4.49 -3.25 5.49
CA ILE A 34 -5.41 -4.39 5.36
C ILE A 34 -6.84 -3.91 5.06
N ARG A 35 -7.29 -2.83 5.70
CA ARG A 35 -8.66 -2.31 5.55
C ARG A 35 -8.87 -1.48 4.29
N GLU A 36 -7.89 -0.67 3.92
CA GLU A 36 -7.99 0.31 2.83
C GLU A 36 -7.38 -0.20 1.52
N GLY A 37 -6.62 -1.28 1.56
CA GLY A 37 -5.85 -1.77 0.43
C GLY A 37 -4.47 -1.11 0.33
N SER A 38 -3.57 -1.81 -0.35
CA SER A 38 -2.20 -1.38 -0.56
C SER A 38 -2.05 -0.45 -1.77
N SER A 39 -0.85 0.10 -1.96
CA SER A 39 -0.52 0.81 -3.21
C SER A 39 -0.63 -0.10 -4.43
N ALA A 40 -0.40 -1.41 -4.30
CA ALA A 40 -0.56 -2.35 -5.40
C ALA A 40 -2.03 -2.49 -5.83
N ASP A 41 -2.97 -2.43 -4.88
CA ASP A 41 -4.40 -2.45 -5.18
C ASP A 41 -4.79 -1.20 -5.99
N ARG A 42 -4.36 -0.01 -5.55
CA ARG A 42 -4.58 1.25 -6.28
C ARG A 42 -3.96 1.23 -7.68
N GLN A 43 -2.74 0.73 -7.82
CA GLN A 43 -2.07 0.61 -9.12
C GLN A 43 -2.80 -0.36 -10.05
N ALA A 44 -3.29 -1.49 -9.54
CA ALA A 44 -4.05 -2.45 -10.32
C ALA A 44 -5.40 -1.85 -10.77
N ASP A 45 -6.08 -1.11 -9.91
CA ASP A 45 -7.33 -0.42 -10.25
C ASP A 45 -7.10 0.66 -11.31
N HIS A 46 -6.06 1.48 -11.16
CA HIS A 46 -5.67 2.49 -12.15
C HIS A 46 -5.35 1.88 -13.52
N PHE A 47 -4.58 0.79 -13.53
CA PHE A 47 -4.29 0.05 -14.75
C PHE A 47 -5.59 -0.44 -15.41
N ARG A 48 -6.51 -1.05 -14.65
CA ARG A 48 -7.79 -1.53 -15.18
C ARG A 48 -8.62 -0.36 -15.75
N LEU A 49 -8.64 0.78 -15.07
CA LEU A 49 -9.33 1.99 -15.56
C LEU A 49 -8.74 2.49 -16.89
N CYS A 50 -7.42 2.60 -17.01
CA CYS A 50 -6.76 2.97 -18.27
C CYS A 50 -7.12 2.00 -19.41
N ARG A 51 -7.11 0.70 -19.11
CA ARG A 51 -7.50 -0.34 -20.09
C ARG A 51 -8.97 -0.25 -20.50
N LEU A 52 -9.87 0.07 -19.57
CA LEU A 52 -11.29 0.29 -19.87
C LEU A 52 -11.52 1.54 -20.72
N ASN A 53 -10.66 2.56 -20.58
CA ASN A 53 -10.70 3.79 -21.36
C ASN A 53 -10.11 3.64 -22.77
N GLY A 54 -9.56 2.48 -23.11
CA GLY A 54 -9.08 2.15 -24.45
C GLY A 54 -7.57 2.24 -24.65
N ASP A 55 -6.81 2.65 -23.62
CA ASP A 55 -5.36 2.71 -23.67
C ASP A 55 -4.77 1.33 -23.97
N SER A 56 -3.69 1.27 -24.75
CA SER A 56 -2.89 0.06 -24.92
C SER A 56 -2.29 -0.41 -23.60
N ARG A 57 -1.79 -1.66 -23.56
CA ARG A 57 -1.18 -2.20 -22.34
C ARG A 57 0.04 -1.39 -21.92
N GLU A 58 0.83 -0.94 -22.89
CA GLU A 58 2.02 -0.13 -22.66
C GLU A 58 1.65 1.27 -22.11
N GLU A 59 0.65 1.92 -22.70
CA GLU A 59 0.15 3.22 -22.22
C GLU A 59 -0.40 3.12 -20.80
N ALA A 60 -1.22 2.10 -20.51
CA ALA A 60 -1.74 1.86 -19.17
C ALA A 60 -0.62 1.61 -18.14
N MET A 61 0.43 0.85 -18.50
CA MET A 61 1.58 0.65 -17.61
C MET A 61 2.38 1.94 -17.39
N ARG A 62 2.57 2.76 -18.43
CA ARG A 62 3.24 4.06 -18.33
C ARG A 62 2.46 4.99 -17.39
N SER A 63 1.14 5.01 -17.52
CA SER A 63 0.24 5.79 -16.64
C SER A 63 0.32 5.36 -15.17
N VAL A 64 0.48 4.06 -14.88
CA VAL A 64 0.75 3.57 -13.51
C VAL A 64 2.08 4.10 -12.98
N VAL A 65 3.14 4.10 -13.80
CA VAL A 65 4.44 4.65 -13.39
C VAL A 65 4.33 6.15 -13.09
N ASP A 66 3.62 6.90 -13.94
CA ASP A 66 3.40 8.34 -13.73
C ASP A 66 2.64 8.61 -12.42
N MET A 67 1.63 7.81 -12.09
CA MET A 67 0.92 7.86 -10.80
C MET A 67 1.88 7.62 -9.62
N VAL A 68 2.68 6.55 -9.66
CA VAL A 68 3.62 6.21 -8.58
C VAL A 68 4.68 7.31 -8.40
N LEU A 69 5.16 7.88 -9.49
CA LEU A 69 6.09 9.01 -9.46
C LEU A 69 5.45 10.24 -8.82
N ALA A 70 4.19 10.54 -9.11
CA ALA A 70 3.48 11.67 -8.51
C ALA A 70 3.33 11.48 -6.99
N GLU A 71 2.80 10.33 -6.55
CA GLU A 71 2.60 10.00 -5.13
C GLU A 71 3.91 10.03 -4.32
N THR A 72 5.00 9.53 -4.91
CA THR A 72 6.30 9.46 -4.20
C THR A 72 6.96 10.84 -4.10
N ARG A 73 6.79 11.72 -5.10
CA ARG A 73 7.37 13.07 -5.07
C ARG A 73 6.69 13.98 -4.04
N GLU A 74 5.41 13.76 -3.75
CA GLU A 74 4.68 14.51 -2.71
C GLU A 74 5.18 14.21 -1.28
N GLY A 75 5.95 13.13 -1.08
CA GLY A 75 6.54 12.76 0.22
C GLY A 75 8.00 13.19 0.45
N VAL A 76 8.63 13.91 -0.49
CA VAL A 76 10.10 14.17 -0.48
C VAL A 76 10.48 15.66 -0.31
N PHE A 77 9.53 16.56 -0.02
CA PHE A 77 9.81 18.00 0.16
C PHE A 77 9.26 18.56 1.47
#